data_AF-A0AAP0I8P8-F1
#
_entry.id   AF-A0AAP0I8P8-F1
#
_cell.length_a   1.000
_cell.length_b   1.000
_cell.length_c   1.000
_cell.angle_alpha   90.00
_cell.angle_beta   90.00
_cell.angle_gamma   90.00
#
_symmetry.space_group_name_H-M   'P 1'
#
loop_
_entity.id
_entity.type
_entity.pdbx_description
1 polymer ?
#
loop_
_entity_poly.entity_id
_entity_poly.type
_entity_poly.pdbx_seq_one_letter_code
_entity_poly.pdbx_strand_id
1 'polypeptide(L)'
;MGKRQVLLPVEDVDWSAVKYEREEIKAPHLTGLQLKLFIRFIESPLGPLIMSFLKKQNKINELLRGTRIPEHPMFRPEFPSQEAEPSVLVMEEENIPTERVESALRCLPSYEPSSHLSGGSSPFLYWKIRDFAYAYRSGLVTPLTVAEHVILGVEEFNNKNPPMPWLVSFSAEEVRKQAEASTKRFEEENPLSILDGVFVAIKDDIDCHPYPTKGGSNMVS
;
A
#
# COMPACT_ATOMS: atom_id res chain seq x y z
N MET A 1 42.99 -0.62 17.81
CA MET A 1 41.94 0.09 17.02
C MET A 1 42.13 -0.32 15.58
N GLY A 2 41.13 -0.94 14.94
CA GLY A 2 41.22 -1.39 13.55
C GLY A 2 41.37 -0.21 12.58
N LYS A 3 42.05 -0.43 11.45
CA LYS A 3 42.16 0.57 10.37
C LYS A 3 40.74 0.95 9.91
N ARG A 4 40.43 2.24 9.86
CA ARG A 4 39.16 2.73 9.27
C ARG A 4 39.17 2.44 7.78
N GLN A 5 38.08 1.87 7.28
CA GLN A 5 37.86 1.71 5.84
C GLN A 5 37.51 3.09 5.25
N VAL A 6 38.04 3.39 4.06
CA VAL A 6 37.70 4.61 3.33
C VAL A 6 37.14 4.17 2.00
N LEU A 7 35.90 4.59 1.70
CA LEU A 7 35.30 4.34 0.39
C LEU A 7 35.80 5.38 -0.61
N LEU A 8 35.85 4.97 -1.86
CA LEU A 8 36.02 5.89 -2.98
C LEU A 8 34.69 6.64 -3.20
N PRO A 9 34.74 7.88 -3.71
CA PRO A 9 33.55 8.55 -4.23
C PRO A 9 32.84 7.66 -5.26
N VAL A 10 31.51 7.68 -5.25
CA VAL A 10 30.69 6.87 -6.17
C VAL A 10 31.05 7.08 -7.65
N GLU A 11 31.45 8.30 -8.01
CA GLU A 11 31.86 8.69 -9.37
C GLU A 11 33.16 8.00 -9.82
N ASP A 12 34.01 7.59 -8.87
CA ASP A 12 35.32 6.98 -9.11
C ASP A 12 35.28 5.44 -9.05
N VAL A 13 34.10 4.84 -8.84
CA VAL A 13 33.95 3.38 -8.72
C VAL A 13 33.97 2.71 -10.09
N ASP A 14 34.86 1.73 -10.26
CA ASP A 14 34.84 0.83 -11.43
C ASP A 14 33.72 -0.21 -11.31
N TRP A 15 32.60 0.06 -11.99
CA TRP A 15 31.42 -0.81 -12.03
C TRP A 15 31.71 -2.23 -12.55
N SER A 16 32.73 -2.42 -13.38
CA SER A 16 33.07 -3.75 -13.91
C SER A 16 33.72 -4.67 -12.86
N ALA A 17 34.33 -4.06 -11.84
CA ALA A 17 34.98 -4.76 -10.73
C ALA A 17 34.06 -4.98 -9.53
N VAL A 18 32.88 -4.33 -9.50
CA VAL A 18 31.90 -4.47 -8.41
C VAL A 18 31.34 -5.88 -8.41
N LYS A 19 31.46 -6.56 -7.26
CA LYS A 19 30.89 -7.89 -7.04
C LYS A 19 29.65 -7.79 -6.19
N TYR A 20 28.65 -8.58 -6.52
CA TYR A 20 27.48 -8.75 -5.66
C TYR A 20 27.90 -9.48 -4.38
N GLU A 21 27.83 -8.79 -3.25
CA GLU A 21 27.97 -9.38 -1.93
C GLU A 21 26.58 -9.57 -1.32
N ARG A 22 26.24 -10.82 -0.99
CA ARG A 22 25.01 -11.10 -0.26
C ARG A 22 25.20 -10.69 1.20
N GLU A 23 24.47 -9.69 1.63
CA GLU A 23 24.40 -9.35 3.05
C GLU A 23 23.49 -10.34 3.78
N GLU A 24 24.05 -11.05 4.76
CA GLU A 24 23.30 -11.92 5.66
C GLU A 24 22.96 -11.17 6.95
N ILE A 25 21.68 -10.90 7.16
CA ILE A 25 21.18 -10.42 8.44
C ILE A 25 20.98 -11.61 9.37
N LYS A 26 21.73 -11.60 10.48
CA LYS A 26 21.64 -12.60 11.55
C LYS A 26 20.88 -12.02 12.73
N ALA A 27 19.75 -12.61 13.04
CA ALA A 27 18.92 -12.28 14.19
C ALA A 27 18.28 -13.56 14.76
N PRO A 28 17.98 -13.59 16.08
CA PRO A 28 17.27 -14.71 16.67
C PRO A 28 15.80 -14.71 16.22
N HIS A 29 15.29 -15.88 15.84
CA HIS A 29 13.85 -16.08 15.61
C HIS A 29 13.21 -16.59 16.90
N LEU A 30 12.40 -15.74 17.54
CA LEU A 30 11.77 -16.02 18.83
C LEU A 30 10.27 -15.78 18.76
N THR A 31 9.48 -16.66 19.36
CA THR A 31 8.02 -16.55 19.43
C THR A 31 7.52 -16.81 20.85
N GLY A 32 6.26 -16.43 21.14
CA GLY A 32 5.60 -16.73 22.40
C GLY A 32 6.33 -16.22 23.64
N LEU A 33 6.54 -17.09 24.64
CA LEU A 33 7.17 -16.74 25.91
C LEU A 33 8.64 -16.31 25.75
N GLN A 34 9.38 -16.95 24.83
CA GLN A 34 10.79 -16.63 24.59
C GLN A 34 10.93 -15.19 24.07
N LEU A 35 10.06 -14.77 23.15
CA LEU A 35 10.01 -13.40 22.66
C LEU A 35 9.69 -12.41 23.79
N LYS A 36 8.71 -12.71 24.64
CA LYS A 36 8.34 -11.85 25.77
C LYS A 36 9.50 -11.64 26.75
N LEU A 37 10.24 -12.71 27.08
CA LEU A 37 11.41 -12.61 27.95
C LEU A 37 12.53 -11.81 27.27
N PHE A 38 12.78 -12.07 25.98
CA PHE A 38 13.81 -11.36 25.22
C PHE A 38 13.56 -9.85 25.15
N ILE A 39 12.30 -9.43 24.93
CA ILE A 39 11.91 -8.01 24.96
C ILE A 39 12.23 -7.39 26.31
N ARG A 40 11.86 -8.04 27.43
CA ARG A 40 12.20 -7.55 28.78
C ARG A 40 13.71 -7.41 29.01
N PHE A 41 14.52 -8.31 28.43
CA PHE A 41 15.98 -8.19 28.50
C PHE A 41 16.50 -7.00 27.68
N ILE A 42 15.97 -6.78 26.47
CA ILE A 42 16.31 -5.62 25.63
C ILE A 42 15.90 -4.30 26.30
N GLU A 43 14.78 -4.27 27.01
CA GLU A 43 14.30 -3.07 27.70
C GLU A 43 14.97 -2.83 29.06
N SER A 44 15.76 -3.79 29.53
CA SER A 44 16.55 -3.65 30.77
C SER A 44 17.79 -2.78 30.57
N PRO A 45 18.48 -2.36 31.66
CA PRO A 45 19.77 -1.68 31.56
C PRO A 45 20.87 -2.45 30.79
N LEU A 46 20.72 -3.77 30.58
CA LEU A 46 21.62 -4.59 29.77
C LEU A 46 21.30 -4.54 28.26
N GLY A 47 20.15 -3.99 27.88
CA GLY A 47 19.69 -3.85 26.50
C GLY A 47 20.71 -3.26 25.53
N PRO A 48 21.40 -2.15 25.87
CA PRO A 48 22.42 -1.58 25.00
C PRO A 48 23.56 -2.54 24.64
N LEU A 49 23.92 -3.47 25.52
CA LEU A 49 24.94 -4.48 25.24
C LEU A 49 24.46 -5.49 24.19
N ILE A 50 23.21 -5.96 24.34
CA ILE A 50 22.56 -6.86 23.38
C ILE A 50 22.45 -6.18 22.01
N MET A 51 21.99 -4.93 21.97
CA MET A 51 21.89 -4.16 20.73
C MET A 51 23.26 -3.90 20.10
N SER A 52 24.29 -3.61 20.90
CA SER A 52 25.66 -3.45 20.41
C SER A 52 26.18 -4.73 19.76
N PHE A 53 25.92 -5.89 20.37
CA PHE A 53 26.25 -7.19 19.83
C PHE A 53 25.56 -7.45 18.49
N LEU A 54 24.23 -7.27 18.41
CA LEU A 54 23.46 -7.46 17.18
C LEU A 54 23.92 -6.50 16.06
N LYS A 55 24.17 -5.22 16.37
CA LYS A 55 24.69 -4.24 15.41
C LYS A 55 26.09 -4.61 14.90
N LYS A 56 26.95 -5.15 15.77
CA LYS A 56 28.29 -5.61 15.38
C LYS A 56 28.23 -6.86 14.51
N GLN A 57 27.39 -7.82 14.86
CA GLN A 57 27.21 -9.07 14.10
C GLN A 57 26.71 -8.81 12.68
N ASN A 58 25.88 -7.78 12.51
CA ASN A 58 25.30 -7.37 11.22
C ASN A 58 26.07 -6.22 10.55
N LYS A 59 27.35 -6.00 10.89
CA LYS A 59 28.24 -4.98 10.30
C LYS A 59 27.75 -3.52 10.35
N ILE A 60 26.65 -3.20 11.03
CA ILE A 60 26.11 -1.83 11.18
C ILE A 60 27.15 -0.89 11.79
N ASN A 61 27.90 -1.35 12.80
CA ASN A 61 28.95 -0.53 13.42
C ASN A 61 30.15 -0.29 12.49
N GLU A 62 30.49 -1.27 11.65
CA GLU A 62 31.57 -1.16 10.67
C GLU A 62 31.19 -0.13 9.60
N LEU A 63 29.96 -0.19 9.09
CA LEU A 63 29.44 0.78 8.14
C LEU A 63 29.33 2.19 8.74
N LEU A 64 28.62 2.36 9.86
CA LEU A 64 28.28 3.68 10.40
C LEU A 64 29.43 4.37 11.17
N ARG A 65 30.42 3.62 11.67
CA ARG A 65 31.51 4.16 12.52
C ARG A 65 32.91 3.79 12.05
N GLY A 66 33.04 2.66 11.34
CA GLY A 66 34.31 2.14 10.84
C GLY A 66 34.66 2.59 9.42
N THR A 67 33.69 3.16 8.70
CA THR A 67 33.81 3.52 7.29
C THR A 67 33.68 5.02 7.09
N ARG A 68 34.61 5.61 6.33
CA ARG A 68 34.52 7.00 5.86
C ARG A 68 33.81 7.01 4.51
N ILE A 69 32.62 7.61 4.49
CA ILE A 69 31.82 7.85 3.28
C ILE A 69 32.14 9.27 2.81
N PRO A 70 32.67 9.46 1.58
CA PRO A 70 33.07 10.77 1.08
C PRO A 70 31.89 11.65 0.63
N GLU A 71 30.73 11.05 0.33
CA GLU A 71 29.54 11.77 -0.13
C GLU A 71 28.92 12.67 0.95
N HIS A 72 28.31 13.76 0.51
CA HIS A 72 27.46 14.59 1.36
C HIS A 72 26.11 13.90 1.61
N PRO A 73 25.48 14.12 2.78
CA PRO A 73 24.20 13.50 3.11
C PRO A 73 23.07 14.06 2.24
N MET A 74 22.31 13.16 1.60
CA MET A 74 21.06 13.45 0.91
C MET A 74 19.89 13.07 1.83
N PHE A 75 19.19 14.06 2.39
CA PHE A 75 18.13 13.83 3.38
C PHE A 75 16.76 13.51 2.78
N ARG A 76 16.54 13.92 1.53
CA ARG A 76 15.35 13.63 0.73
C ARG A 76 15.81 13.28 -0.69
N PRO A 77 15.04 12.49 -1.44
CA PRO A 77 15.34 12.28 -2.85
C PRO A 77 15.41 13.61 -3.61
N GLU A 78 16.56 13.88 -4.22
CA GLU A 78 16.78 15.04 -5.08
C GLU A 78 16.92 14.54 -6.52
N PHE A 79 15.93 14.89 -7.36
CA PHE A 79 15.89 14.44 -8.74
C PHE A 79 16.36 15.57 -9.67
N PRO A 80 17.31 15.32 -10.58
CA PRO A 80 17.64 16.28 -11.62
C PRO A 80 16.46 16.43 -12.60
N SER A 81 16.49 17.48 -13.43
CA SER A 81 15.51 17.65 -14.50
C SER A 81 15.47 16.40 -15.38
N GLN A 82 14.26 15.86 -15.58
CA GLN A 82 14.01 14.68 -16.39
C GLN A 82 13.59 15.10 -17.81
N GLU A 83 13.98 14.30 -18.80
CA GLU A 83 13.47 14.46 -20.16
C GLU A 83 11.97 14.09 -20.21
N ALA A 84 11.23 14.73 -21.11
CA ALA A 84 9.81 14.43 -21.27
C ALA A 84 9.60 13.02 -21.79
N GLU A 85 8.75 12.23 -21.11
CA GLU A 85 8.40 10.89 -21.54
C GLU A 85 7.64 10.92 -22.88
N PRO A 86 7.98 10.04 -23.85
CA PRO A 86 7.29 10.01 -25.13
C PRO A 86 5.92 9.34 -25.01
N SER A 87 4.97 9.74 -25.88
CA SER A 87 3.66 9.11 -26.03
C SER A 87 2.77 9.12 -24.76
N VAL A 88 2.87 10.19 -23.97
CA VAL A 88 2.04 10.40 -22.78
C VAL A 88 1.03 11.52 -23.00
N LEU A 89 -0.11 11.44 -22.32
CA LEU A 89 -1.03 12.57 -22.17
C LEU A 89 -0.57 13.38 -20.95
N VAL A 90 -0.01 14.56 -21.18
CA VAL A 90 0.38 15.48 -20.10
C VAL A 90 -0.87 16.15 -19.55
N MET A 91 -0.98 16.18 -18.23
CA MET A 91 -2.10 16.79 -17.51
C MET A 91 -1.56 17.73 -16.44
N GLU A 92 -2.28 18.82 -16.20
CA GLU A 92 -1.94 19.76 -15.14
C GLU A 92 -2.21 19.14 -13.76
N GLU A 93 -1.31 19.40 -12.81
CA GLU A 93 -1.39 18.85 -11.45
C GLU A 93 -2.61 19.38 -10.68
N GLU A 94 -3.03 20.60 -11.00
CA GLU A 94 -4.12 21.33 -10.35
C GLU A 94 -5.52 20.88 -10.83
N ASN A 95 -5.61 20.03 -11.86
CA ASN A 95 -6.89 19.56 -12.38
C ASN A 95 -7.68 18.79 -11.31
N ILE A 96 -8.99 19.02 -11.27
CA ILE A 96 -9.85 18.36 -10.29
C ILE A 96 -9.91 16.83 -10.56
N PRO A 97 -10.08 15.99 -9.52
CA PRO A 97 -9.99 14.54 -9.67
C PRO A 97 -10.93 13.95 -10.73
N THR A 98 -12.13 14.49 -10.91
CA THR A 98 -13.11 14.00 -11.90
C THR A 98 -12.63 14.18 -13.34
N GLU A 99 -12.08 15.34 -13.69
CA GLU A 99 -11.48 15.61 -15.00
C GLU A 99 -10.25 14.72 -15.24
N ARG A 100 -9.48 14.46 -14.17
CA ARG A 100 -8.33 13.59 -14.25
C ARG A 100 -8.71 12.14 -14.55
N VAL A 101 -9.76 11.67 -13.89
CA VAL A 101 -10.35 10.35 -14.14
C VAL A 101 -10.90 10.25 -15.57
N GLU A 102 -11.58 11.28 -16.06
CA GLU A 102 -12.07 11.28 -17.44
C GLU A 102 -10.93 11.20 -18.48
N SER A 103 -9.87 11.98 -18.26
CA SER A 103 -8.67 11.94 -19.11
C SER A 103 -8.02 10.56 -19.09
N ALA A 104 -7.90 9.95 -17.89
CA ALA A 104 -7.38 8.60 -17.75
C ALA A 104 -8.21 7.56 -18.51
N LEU A 105 -9.54 7.69 -18.55
CA LEU A 105 -10.40 6.78 -19.32
C LEU A 105 -10.13 6.83 -20.82
N ARG A 106 -9.77 7.99 -21.38
CA ARG A 106 -9.42 8.16 -22.80
C ARG A 106 -8.10 7.47 -23.15
N CYS A 107 -7.23 7.25 -22.15
CA CYS A 107 -5.98 6.52 -22.31
C CYS A 107 -6.15 5.00 -22.22
N LEU A 108 -7.33 4.49 -21.83
CA LEU A 108 -7.61 3.06 -21.75
C LEU A 108 -8.10 2.50 -23.10
N PRO A 109 -7.83 1.22 -23.39
CA PRO A 109 -8.41 0.55 -24.57
C PRO A 109 -9.94 0.52 -24.47
N SER A 110 -10.64 0.30 -25.60
CA SER A 110 -12.11 0.18 -25.61
C SER A 110 -12.60 -0.85 -24.58
N TYR A 111 -13.77 -0.59 -24.01
CA TYR A 111 -14.41 -1.50 -23.06
C TYR A 111 -15.37 -2.41 -23.81
N GLU A 112 -15.21 -3.73 -23.66
CA GLU A 112 -16.04 -4.75 -24.29
C GLU A 112 -16.80 -5.55 -23.22
N PRO A 113 -18.13 -5.36 -23.05
CA PRO A 113 -18.91 -6.08 -22.04
C PRO A 113 -18.96 -7.60 -22.26
N SER A 114 -18.72 -8.06 -23.49
CA SER A 114 -18.85 -9.45 -23.94
C SER A 114 -17.73 -10.39 -23.45
N SER A 115 -16.63 -9.85 -22.91
CA SER A 115 -15.53 -10.67 -22.38
C SER A 115 -15.91 -11.51 -21.16
N HIS A 116 -17.00 -11.17 -20.47
CA HIS A 116 -17.47 -11.87 -19.26
C HIS A 116 -18.74 -12.71 -19.48
N LEU A 117 -19.43 -12.53 -20.62
CA LEU A 117 -20.74 -13.16 -20.92
C LEU A 117 -20.64 -14.33 -21.91
N SER A 118 -19.44 -14.64 -22.40
CA SER A 118 -19.21 -15.72 -23.34
C SER A 118 -19.29 -17.08 -22.61
N GLY A 119 -20.41 -17.78 -22.74
CA GLY A 119 -20.75 -19.05 -22.08
C GLY A 119 -19.90 -20.26 -22.50
N GLY A 120 -18.60 -20.20 -22.24
CA GLY A 120 -17.62 -21.29 -22.36
C GLY A 120 -16.53 -21.15 -21.29
N SER A 121 -15.57 -22.08 -21.26
CA SER A 121 -14.46 -22.16 -20.27
C SER A 121 -13.52 -20.94 -20.36
N SER A 122 -13.97 -19.78 -19.92
CA SER A 122 -13.14 -18.59 -19.76
C SER A 122 -12.28 -18.73 -18.50
N PRO A 123 -11.01 -18.32 -18.52
CA PRO A 123 -10.18 -18.28 -17.33
C PRO A 123 -10.79 -17.34 -16.28
N PHE A 124 -10.53 -17.62 -15.00
CA PHE A 124 -10.91 -16.72 -13.92
C PHE A 124 -10.22 -15.36 -14.09
N LEU A 125 -11.00 -14.28 -13.99
CA LEU A 125 -10.54 -12.90 -14.03
C LEU A 125 -11.19 -12.12 -12.88
N TYR A 126 -10.43 -11.21 -12.28
CA TYR A 126 -10.99 -10.25 -11.33
C TYR A 126 -11.82 -9.20 -12.05
N TRP A 127 -12.87 -8.74 -11.37
CA TRP A 127 -13.67 -7.60 -11.79
C TRP A 127 -12.83 -6.33 -11.85
N LYS A 128 -13.06 -5.54 -12.90
CA LYS A 128 -12.47 -4.22 -13.11
C LYS A 128 -13.44 -3.14 -12.65
N ILE A 129 -12.92 -1.95 -12.40
CA ILE A 129 -13.73 -0.74 -12.14
C ILE A 129 -14.77 -0.51 -13.24
N ARG A 130 -14.39 -0.69 -14.51
CA ARG A 130 -15.30 -0.50 -15.65
C ARG A 130 -16.43 -1.54 -15.68
N ASP A 131 -16.23 -2.72 -15.11
CA ASP A 131 -17.26 -3.76 -15.04
C ASP A 131 -18.36 -3.34 -14.05
N PHE A 132 -17.97 -2.86 -12.87
CA PHE A 132 -18.90 -2.28 -11.89
C PHE A 132 -19.60 -1.06 -12.46
N ALA A 133 -18.84 -0.12 -13.03
CA ALA A 133 -19.39 1.12 -13.56
C ALA A 133 -20.34 0.87 -14.76
N TYR A 134 -20.12 -0.17 -15.55
CA TYR A 134 -21.05 -0.63 -16.58
C TYR A 134 -22.31 -1.25 -15.97
N ALA A 135 -22.14 -2.14 -14.99
CA ALA A 135 -23.25 -2.83 -14.35
C ALA A 135 -24.19 -1.88 -13.61
N TYR A 136 -23.65 -0.84 -12.97
CA TYR A 136 -24.43 0.23 -12.32
C TYR A 136 -25.22 1.06 -13.35
N ARG A 137 -24.56 1.56 -14.41
CA ARG A 137 -25.23 2.36 -15.46
C ARG A 137 -26.27 1.58 -16.25
N SER A 138 -26.06 0.27 -16.42
CA SER A 138 -26.98 -0.61 -17.14
C SER A 138 -28.12 -1.14 -16.27
N GLY A 139 -28.17 -0.76 -14.98
CA GLY A 139 -29.18 -1.23 -14.03
C GLY A 139 -29.10 -2.73 -13.72
N LEU A 140 -27.98 -3.41 -14.01
CA LEU A 140 -27.79 -4.83 -13.72
C LEU A 140 -27.64 -5.10 -12.22
N VAL A 141 -27.04 -4.14 -11.50
CA VAL A 141 -26.84 -4.15 -10.06
C VAL A 141 -26.71 -2.70 -9.58
N THR A 142 -26.92 -2.43 -8.30
CA THR A 142 -26.69 -1.11 -7.71
C THR A 142 -25.48 -1.09 -6.77
N PRO A 143 -24.86 0.08 -6.52
CA PRO A 143 -23.85 0.22 -5.48
C PRO A 143 -24.31 -0.32 -4.12
N LEU A 144 -25.58 -0.11 -3.74
CA LEU A 144 -26.16 -0.63 -2.50
C LEU A 144 -26.19 -2.16 -2.46
N THR A 145 -26.60 -2.82 -3.55
CA THR A 145 -26.55 -4.28 -3.63
C THR A 145 -25.12 -4.80 -3.48
N VAL A 146 -24.14 -4.15 -4.12
CA VAL A 146 -22.72 -4.53 -3.96
C VAL A 146 -22.24 -4.30 -2.52
N ALA A 147 -22.67 -3.21 -1.88
CA ALA A 147 -22.36 -2.89 -0.50
C ALA A 147 -22.75 -4.01 0.46
N GLU A 148 -23.98 -4.54 0.34
CA GLU A 148 -24.44 -5.64 1.19
C GLU A 148 -23.59 -6.89 1.03
N HIS A 149 -23.14 -7.22 -0.19
CA HIS A 149 -22.23 -8.35 -0.41
C HIS A 149 -20.87 -8.12 0.26
N VAL A 150 -20.33 -6.89 0.20
CA VAL A 150 -19.09 -6.53 0.89
C VAL A 150 -19.24 -6.65 2.40
N ILE A 151 -20.35 -6.14 2.96
CA ILE A 151 -20.66 -6.22 4.40
C ILE A 151 -20.73 -7.68 4.84
N LEU A 152 -21.47 -8.52 4.12
CA LEU A 152 -21.57 -9.95 4.41
C LEU A 152 -20.19 -10.63 4.40
N GLY A 153 -19.34 -10.31 3.42
CA GLY A 153 -17.98 -10.83 3.35
C GLY A 153 -17.14 -10.43 4.56
N VAL A 154 -17.17 -9.15 4.94
CA VAL A 154 -16.43 -8.66 6.12
C VAL A 154 -16.93 -9.34 7.40
N GLU A 155 -18.25 -9.44 7.57
CA GLU A 155 -18.87 -10.10 8.74
C GLU A 155 -18.53 -11.59 8.81
N GLU A 156 -18.52 -12.30 7.68
CA GLU A 156 -18.15 -13.72 7.63
C GLU A 156 -16.74 -13.94 8.20
N PHE A 157 -15.76 -13.13 7.78
CA PHE A 157 -14.36 -13.28 8.22
C PHE A 157 -14.14 -12.79 9.66
N ASN A 158 -14.88 -11.79 10.10
CA ASN A 158 -14.87 -11.34 11.50
C ASN A 158 -15.44 -12.40 12.44
N ASN A 159 -16.43 -13.17 11.99
CA ASN A 159 -17.10 -14.21 12.79
C ASN A 159 -16.42 -15.59 12.72
N LYS A 160 -15.29 -15.73 12.01
CA LYS A 160 -14.49 -16.96 12.01
C LYS A 160 -13.89 -17.25 13.39
N ASN A 161 -13.51 -18.50 13.62
CA ASN A 161 -12.82 -18.94 14.83
C ASN A 161 -11.47 -19.60 14.49
N PRO A 162 -10.33 -18.93 14.72
CA PRO A 162 -10.19 -17.58 15.27
C PRO A 162 -10.66 -16.48 14.30
N PRO A 163 -10.99 -15.27 14.79
CA PRO A 163 -11.33 -14.14 13.93
C PRO A 163 -10.20 -13.82 12.95
N MET A 164 -10.53 -13.53 11.69
CA MET A 164 -9.57 -13.17 10.65
C MET A 164 -9.98 -11.85 9.97
N PRO A 165 -10.00 -10.73 10.71
CA PRO A 165 -10.48 -9.46 10.19
C PRO A 165 -9.60 -8.94 9.05
N TRP A 166 -10.23 -8.46 7.98
CA TRP A 166 -9.55 -7.72 6.91
C TRP A 166 -9.44 -6.23 7.20
N LEU A 167 -10.40 -5.69 7.95
CA LEU A 167 -10.51 -4.28 8.30
C LEU A 167 -10.51 -4.15 9.82
N VAL A 168 -9.65 -3.27 10.34
CA VAL A 168 -9.55 -2.99 11.79
C VAL A 168 -10.61 -2.01 12.28
N SER A 169 -11.14 -1.19 11.37
CA SER A 169 -12.23 -0.24 11.58
C SER A 169 -13.24 -0.41 10.43
N PHE A 170 -14.50 -0.71 10.75
CA PHE A 170 -15.56 -0.91 9.76
C PHE A 170 -16.92 -0.56 10.36
N SER A 171 -17.75 0.15 9.59
CA SER A 171 -19.14 0.44 9.96
C SER A 171 -20.04 0.10 8.78
N ALA A 172 -20.84 -0.96 8.91
CA ALA A 172 -21.80 -1.36 7.90
C ALA A 172 -22.84 -0.26 7.64
N GLU A 173 -23.21 0.51 8.67
CA GLU A 173 -24.12 1.66 8.56
C GLU A 173 -23.54 2.76 7.66
N GLU A 174 -22.28 3.15 7.89
CA GLU A 174 -21.63 4.20 7.10
C GLU A 174 -21.43 3.75 5.65
N VAL A 175 -21.09 2.46 5.44
CA VAL A 175 -20.98 1.87 4.11
C VAL A 175 -22.33 1.88 3.37
N ARG A 176 -23.43 1.46 4.03
CA ARG A 176 -24.78 1.52 3.44
C ARG A 176 -25.16 2.94 3.07
N LYS A 177 -24.98 3.89 3.98
CA LYS A 177 -25.29 5.30 3.75
C LYS A 177 -24.57 5.88 2.51
N GLN A 178 -23.28 5.58 2.35
CA GLN A 178 -22.53 6.02 1.16
C GLN A 178 -23.03 5.34 -0.12
N ALA A 179 -23.34 4.04 -0.05
CA ALA A 179 -23.82 3.27 -1.18
C ALA A 179 -25.25 3.65 -1.61
N GLU A 180 -26.13 4.00 -0.67
CA GLU A 180 -27.46 4.56 -0.94
C GLU A 180 -27.35 5.89 -1.70
N ALA A 181 -26.48 6.79 -1.24
CA ALA A 181 -26.25 8.07 -1.91
C ALA A 181 -25.69 7.88 -3.34
N SER A 182 -24.82 6.89 -3.55
CA SER A 182 -24.32 6.53 -4.89
C SER A 182 -25.41 5.92 -5.76
N THR A 183 -26.19 4.98 -5.22
CA THR A 183 -27.31 4.33 -5.92
C THR A 183 -28.31 5.36 -6.44
N LYS A 184 -28.69 6.33 -5.60
CA LYS A 184 -29.58 7.42 -5.99
C LYS A 184 -29.04 8.23 -7.18
N ARG A 185 -27.73 8.51 -7.22
CA ARG A 185 -27.12 9.21 -8.36
C ARG A 185 -27.20 8.42 -9.65
N PHE A 186 -27.09 7.09 -9.59
CA PHE A 186 -27.28 6.25 -10.78
C PHE A 186 -28.74 6.20 -11.22
N GLU A 187 -29.69 6.14 -10.29
CA GLU A 187 -31.14 6.21 -10.59
C GLU A 187 -31.53 7.56 -11.23
N GLU A 188 -30.85 8.64 -10.84
CA GLU A 188 -31.02 10.00 -11.39
C GLU A 188 -30.16 10.24 -12.65
N GLU A 189 -29.48 9.21 -13.18
CA GLU A 189 -28.57 9.29 -14.35
C GLU A 189 -27.45 10.34 -14.23
N ASN A 190 -27.02 10.66 -13.00
CA ASN A 190 -26.02 11.68 -12.70
C ASN A 190 -24.87 11.16 -11.81
N PRO A 191 -24.12 10.11 -12.22
CA PRO A 191 -22.97 9.61 -11.47
C PRO A 191 -21.78 10.59 -11.53
N LEU A 192 -20.99 10.67 -10.46
CA LEU A 192 -19.88 11.64 -10.33
C LEU A 192 -18.70 11.36 -11.29
N SER A 193 -18.38 10.08 -11.53
CA SER A 193 -17.34 9.63 -12.46
C SER A 193 -17.44 8.11 -12.69
N ILE A 194 -16.45 7.49 -13.34
CA ILE A 194 -16.33 6.01 -13.40
C ILE A 194 -16.09 5.38 -12.01
N LEU A 195 -15.65 6.16 -11.02
CA LEU A 195 -15.37 5.69 -9.67
C LEU A 195 -16.59 5.78 -8.73
N ASP A 196 -17.71 6.36 -9.18
CA ASP A 196 -18.90 6.45 -8.34
C ASP A 196 -19.44 5.05 -8.01
N GLY A 197 -19.57 4.75 -6.71
CA GLY A 197 -19.99 3.45 -6.20
C GLY A 197 -18.87 2.40 -6.10
N VAL A 198 -17.63 2.73 -6.46
CA VAL A 198 -16.48 1.81 -6.35
C VAL A 198 -15.97 1.77 -4.91
N PHE A 199 -15.79 0.57 -4.38
CA PHE A 199 -15.29 0.34 -3.02
C PHE A 199 -13.76 0.43 -2.98
N VAL A 200 -13.25 1.20 -2.02
CA VAL A 200 -11.81 1.36 -1.77
C VAL A 200 -11.57 1.23 -0.28
N ALA A 201 -10.65 0.34 0.12
CA ALA A 201 -10.19 0.24 1.50
C ALA A 201 -9.06 1.25 1.75
N ILE A 202 -9.11 1.95 2.88
CA ILE A 202 -8.09 2.92 3.29
C ILE A 202 -7.23 2.30 4.38
N LYS A 203 -5.91 2.46 4.27
CA LYS A 203 -4.96 1.97 5.26
C LYS A 203 -5.09 2.77 6.56
N ASP A 204 -5.02 2.10 7.71
CA ASP A 204 -5.31 2.67 9.04
C ASP A 204 -4.27 3.69 9.55
N ASP A 205 -3.24 3.99 8.76
CA ASP A 205 -2.28 5.09 8.96
C ASP A 205 -2.59 6.32 8.08
N ILE A 206 -3.77 6.34 7.44
CA ILE A 206 -4.29 7.45 6.63
C ILE A 206 -5.65 7.86 7.19
N ASP A 207 -5.83 9.17 7.42
CA ASP A 207 -7.08 9.70 7.95
C ASP A 207 -8.26 9.47 6.98
N CYS A 208 -9.33 8.87 7.50
CA CYS A 208 -10.57 8.63 6.76
C CYS A 208 -11.79 8.79 7.68
N HIS A 209 -12.41 9.97 7.65
CA HIS A 209 -13.61 10.23 8.45
C HIS A 209 -14.75 9.23 8.14
N PRO A 210 -15.51 8.72 9.14
CA PRO A 210 -15.47 9.06 10.56
C PRO A 210 -14.52 8.18 11.39
N TYR A 211 -13.71 7.33 10.77
CA TYR A 211 -12.87 6.36 11.47
C TYR A 211 -11.65 7.06 12.11
N PRO A 212 -11.25 6.65 13.34
CA PRO A 212 -10.00 7.09 13.92
C PRO A 212 -8.81 6.40 13.25
N THR A 213 -7.69 7.11 13.14
CA THR A 213 -6.41 6.60 12.64
C THR A 213 -5.63 5.98 13.79
N LYS A 214 -5.30 4.68 13.73
CA LYS A 214 -4.59 3.98 14.82
C LYS A 214 -3.26 3.35 14.37
N GLY A 215 -2.96 3.35 13.08
CA GLY A 215 -1.75 2.75 12.52
C GLY A 215 -1.58 1.26 12.88
N GLY A 216 -2.69 0.53 13.08
CA GLY A 216 -2.69 -0.86 13.53
C GLY A 216 -2.37 -1.06 15.02
N SER A 217 -2.38 0.01 15.82
CA SER A 217 -2.24 -0.07 17.27
C SER A 217 -3.61 -0.01 17.98
N ASN A 218 -3.61 -0.26 19.29
CA ASN A 218 -4.83 -0.15 20.11
C ASN A 218 -5.04 1.28 20.66
N MET A 219 -4.18 2.23 20.31
CA MET A 219 -4.22 3.62 20.78
C MET A 219 -4.25 4.55 19.57
N VAL A 220 -4.86 5.73 19.74
CA VAL A 220 -4.79 6.78 18.70
C VAL A 220 -3.44 7.47 18.87
N SER A 221 -2.68 7.60 17.77
CA SER A 221 -1.40 8.33 17.74
C SER A 221 -1.61 9.82 17.61
#